data_AF-A0A919LX96-F1
#
_entry.id   AF-A0A919LX96-F1
#
_cell.length_a   1.000
_cell.length_b   1.000
_cell.length_c   1.000
_cell.angle_alpha   90.00
_cell.angle_beta   90.00
_cell.angle_gamma   90.00
#
_symmetry.space_group_name_H-M   'P 1'
#
loop_
_entity.id
_entity.type
_entity.pdbx_description
1 polymer ?
#
loop_
_entity_poly.entity_id
_entity_poly.type
_entity_poly.pdbx_seq_one_letter_code
_entity_poly.pdbx_strand_id
1 'polypeptide(L)'
;MTFTTSSLCAAQWRQCFPGATPEDDDLPPPTGDARHPVAHTGVRKLADEDSVARWMKNKSDLWIQPKVDGVAVTLVYRQGRLVQAISRGDGLRGEAWTARARQIPALAKVMTGELADSVLQGELFLRRDGHVQQQAGG
;
A
#
# COMPACT_ATOMS: atom_id res chain seq x y z
N MET A 1 -10.85 3.20 27.76
CA MET A 1 -11.44 1.88 27.45
C MET A 1 -10.45 1.12 26.59
N THR A 2 -9.98 -0.01 27.10
CA THR A 2 -8.98 -0.90 26.51
C THR A 2 -9.55 -1.57 25.26
N PHE A 3 -8.88 -1.39 24.11
CA PHE A 3 -9.21 -2.13 22.89
C PHE A 3 -8.49 -3.47 22.91
N THR A 4 -9.23 -4.50 23.32
CA THR A 4 -8.84 -5.91 23.26
C THR A 4 -9.03 -6.43 21.83
N THR A 5 -7.92 -6.84 21.22
CA THR A 5 -7.75 -7.96 20.28
C THR A 5 -8.71 -8.10 19.09
N SER A 6 -8.25 -7.66 17.92
CA SER A 6 -8.83 -7.91 16.60
C SER A 6 -8.56 -9.35 16.12
N SER A 7 -9.24 -10.33 16.70
CA SER A 7 -9.22 -11.73 16.21
C SER A 7 -10.64 -12.29 16.00
N LEU A 8 -11.63 -11.79 16.74
CA LEU A 8 -13.04 -12.21 16.60
C LEU A 8 -13.68 -11.75 15.29
N CYS A 9 -13.28 -10.59 14.75
CA CYS A 9 -13.86 -10.04 13.53
C CYS A 9 -13.59 -10.95 12.31
N ALA A 10 -12.34 -11.35 12.07
CA ALA A 10 -11.97 -12.09 10.86
C ALA A 10 -12.65 -13.47 10.72
N ALA A 11 -12.87 -14.18 11.83
CA ALA A 11 -13.54 -15.49 11.83
C ALA A 11 -15.02 -15.38 11.46
N GLN A 12 -15.69 -14.34 11.96
CA GLN A 12 -17.10 -14.08 11.67
C GLN A 12 -17.32 -13.62 10.21
N TRP A 13 -16.40 -12.85 9.65
CA TRP A 13 -16.44 -12.47 8.23
C TRP A 13 -16.37 -13.68 7.28
N ARG A 14 -15.59 -14.71 7.63
CA ARG A 14 -15.51 -15.95 6.83
C ARG A 14 -16.80 -16.76 6.83
N GLN A 15 -17.60 -16.68 7.90
CA GLN A 15 -18.91 -17.33 7.98
C GLN A 15 -19.97 -16.61 7.13
N CYS A 16 -19.84 -15.30 6.94
CA CYS A 16 -20.76 -14.51 6.12
C CYS A 16 -20.61 -14.74 4.61
N PHE A 17 -19.46 -15.26 4.15
CA PHE A 17 -19.19 -15.50 2.73
C PHE A 17 -18.61 -16.91 2.49
N PRO A 18 -19.40 -17.98 2.69
CA PRO A 18 -18.93 -19.37 2.65
C PRO A 18 -18.55 -19.89 1.25
N GLY A 19 -18.64 -19.05 0.20
CA GLY A 19 -18.40 -19.42 -1.19
C GLY A 19 -17.58 -18.42 -2.00
N ALA A 20 -16.91 -17.46 -1.36
CA ALA A 20 -15.95 -16.58 -2.04
C ALA A 20 -14.67 -17.37 -2.33
N THR A 21 -14.70 -18.23 -3.34
CA THR A 21 -13.49 -18.70 -3.99
C THR A 21 -12.82 -17.49 -4.64
N PRO A 22 -11.54 -17.19 -4.35
CA PRO A 22 -10.78 -16.29 -5.20
C PRO A 22 -10.92 -16.82 -6.62
N GLU A 23 -11.33 -15.98 -7.58
CA GLU A 23 -11.23 -16.37 -8.98
C GLU A 23 -9.78 -16.79 -9.23
N ASP A 24 -9.61 -18.03 -9.68
CA ASP A 24 -8.31 -18.64 -9.97
C ASP A 24 -7.77 -17.95 -11.21
N ASP A 25 -7.12 -16.81 -11.00
CA ASP A 25 -6.27 -16.20 -12.01
C ASP A 25 -5.15 -17.23 -12.25
N ASP A 26 -5.00 -17.76 -13.49
CA ASP A 26 -3.99 -18.75 -13.95
C ASP A 26 -2.52 -18.34 -13.71
N LEU A 27 -2.31 -17.33 -12.88
CA LEU A 27 -1.04 -16.82 -12.44
C LEU A 27 -0.53 -17.69 -11.28
N PRO A 28 0.73 -18.17 -11.35
CA PRO A 28 1.31 -18.93 -10.25
C PRO A 28 1.22 -18.13 -8.94
N PRO A 29 0.98 -18.80 -7.80
CA PRO A 29 0.87 -18.15 -6.51
C PRO A 29 2.15 -17.35 -6.26
N PRO A 30 2.04 -16.09 -5.80
CA PRO A 30 3.19 -15.26 -5.57
C PRO A 30 4.13 -15.96 -4.56
N THR A 31 5.35 -16.24 -5.00
CA THR A 31 6.42 -16.78 -4.15
C THR A 31 6.83 -15.69 -3.15
N GLY A 32 6.13 -15.64 -2.02
CA GLY A 32 6.29 -14.60 -1.02
C GLY A 32 7.55 -14.77 -0.18
N ASP A 33 8.66 -14.15 -0.60
CA ASP A 33 9.81 -13.87 0.28
C ASP A 33 10.69 -12.71 -0.25
N ALA A 34 10.11 -11.81 -1.05
CA ALA A 34 10.88 -10.69 -1.60
C ALA A 34 11.16 -9.67 -0.49
N ARG A 35 12.42 -9.53 -0.11
CA ARG A 35 12.86 -8.58 0.92
C ARG A 35 12.78 -7.15 0.39
N HIS A 36 12.18 -6.26 1.18
CA HIS A 36 12.17 -4.84 0.87
C HIS A 36 13.56 -4.23 1.04
N PRO A 37 14.03 -3.39 0.10
CA PRO A 37 15.25 -2.60 0.29
C PRO A 37 15.12 -1.61 1.46
N VAL A 38 13.91 -1.09 1.68
CA VAL A 38 13.55 -0.18 2.77
C VAL A 38 12.27 -0.70 3.43
N ALA A 39 12.29 -0.87 4.74
CA ALA A 39 11.14 -1.40 5.48
C ALA A 39 9.92 -0.46 5.39
N HIS A 40 8.72 -1.02 5.27
CA HIS A 40 7.48 -0.27 5.40
C HIS A 40 7.20 -0.01 6.87
N THR A 41 6.89 1.24 7.22
CA THR A 41 6.48 1.62 8.59
C THR A 41 5.03 2.10 8.60
N GLY A 42 4.42 2.08 9.78
CA GLY A 42 3.08 2.62 9.97
C GLY A 42 3.11 4.13 10.19
N VAL A 43 2.03 4.80 9.80
CA VAL A 43 1.80 6.22 10.15
C VAL A 43 0.95 6.30 11.41
N ARG A 44 1.33 7.19 12.33
CA ARG A 44 0.54 7.47 13.53
C ARG A 44 -0.73 8.22 13.14
N LYS A 45 -1.89 7.69 13.54
CA LYS A 45 -3.17 8.40 13.45
C LYS A 45 -3.28 9.40 14.60
N LEU A 46 -3.66 10.64 14.29
CA LEU A 46 -4.02 11.67 15.27
C LEU A 46 -5.55 11.77 15.27
N ALA A 47 -6.16 11.76 16.46
CA ALA A 47 -7.60 11.56 16.59
C ALA A 47 -8.42 12.83 16.32
N ASP A 48 -7.85 14.01 16.59
CA ASP A 48 -8.55 15.28 16.63
C ASP A 48 -7.63 16.45 16.26
N GLU A 49 -8.24 17.61 16.03
CA GLU A 49 -7.56 18.85 15.63
C GLU A 49 -6.54 19.33 16.66
N ASP A 50 -6.85 19.22 17.96
CA ASP A 50 -5.92 19.57 19.04
C ASP A 50 -4.66 18.69 19.03
N SER A 51 -4.79 17.41 18.71
CA SER A 51 -3.67 16.48 18.55
C SER A 51 -2.82 16.83 17.34
N VAL A 52 -3.46 17.24 16.24
CA VAL A 52 -2.76 17.72 15.03
C VAL A 52 -2.01 19.01 15.34
N ALA A 53 -2.65 20.02 15.95
CA ALA A 53 -2.04 21.29 16.33
C ALA A 53 -0.82 21.09 17.24
N ARG A 54 -0.95 20.21 18.25
CA ARG A 54 0.18 19.85 19.12
C ARG A 54 1.30 19.14 18.36
N TRP A 55 0.97 18.24 17.42
CA TRP A 55 1.98 17.58 16.59
C TRP A 55 2.69 18.57 15.66
N MET A 56 1.98 19.56 15.12
CA MET A 56 2.54 20.58 14.23
C MET A 56 3.42 21.60 14.96
N LYS A 57 3.29 21.72 16.29
CA LYS A 57 4.08 22.66 17.09
C LYS A 57 5.58 22.49 16.80
N ASN A 58 6.23 23.60 16.44
CA ASN A 58 7.64 23.70 16.07
C ASN A 58 8.06 22.96 14.78
N LYS A 59 7.14 22.68 13.86
CA LYS A 59 7.44 22.19 12.51
C LYS A 59 7.16 23.27 11.47
N SER A 60 8.10 23.49 10.56
CA SER A 60 7.92 24.30 9.34
C SER A 60 7.87 23.40 8.11
N ASP A 61 7.50 23.96 6.96
CA ASP A 61 7.60 23.31 5.64
C ASP A 61 6.86 21.96 5.55
N LEU A 62 5.69 21.90 6.20
CA LEU A 62 4.86 20.70 6.23
C LEU A 62 4.27 20.42 4.84
N TRP A 63 4.44 19.18 4.40
CA TRP A 63 3.84 18.66 3.19
C TRP A 63 2.61 17.82 3.53
N ILE A 64 1.45 18.19 2.98
CA ILE A 64 0.18 17.51 3.23
C ILE A 64 -0.20 16.72 1.99
N GLN A 65 -0.49 15.43 2.15
CA GLN A 65 -1.01 14.58 1.09
C GLN A 65 -2.34 13.97 1.52
N PRO A 66 -3.31 13.86 0.59
CA PRO A 66 -4.48 13.04 0.81
C PRO A 66 -4.05 11.62 1.15
N LYS A 67 -4.65 11.06 2.20
CA LYS A 67 -4.48 9.64 2.47
C LYS A 67 -5.27 8.87 1.42
N VAL A 68 -4.56 8.15 0.57
CA VAL A 68 -5.14 7.15 -0.31
C VAL A 68 -5.40 5.89 0.52
N ASP A 69 -6.44 5.15 0.17
CA ASP A 69 -6.74 3.85 0.75
C ASP A 69 -6.55 2.83 -0.38
N GLY A 70 -5.34 2.30 -0.46
CA GLY A 70 -4.95 1.30 -1.45
C GLY A 70 -4.14 0.17 -0.81
N VAL A 71 -3.30 -0.45 -1.63
CA VAL A 71 -2.36 -1.46 -1.20
C VAL A 71 -0.95 -0.90 -1.33
N ALA A 72 -0.22 -0.85 -0.22
CA ALA A 72 1.15 -0.35 -0.23
C ALA A 72 2.08 -1.28 -1.02
N VAL A 73 2.96 -0.67 -1.81
CA VAL A 73 3.89 -1.33 -2.73
C VAL A 73 5.27 -0.68 -2.66
N THR A 74 6.32 -1.47 -2.88
CA THR A 74 7.67 -0.97 -3.19
C THR A 74 7.96 -1.20 -4.66
N LEU A 75 8.37 -0.16 -5.38
CA LEU A 75 8.89 -0.24 -6.75
C LEU A 75 10.39 0.02 -6.74
N VAL A 76 11.15 -0.79 -7.47
CA VAL A 76 12.59 -0.64 -7.64
C VAL A 76 12.88 -0.41 -9.11
N TYR A 77 13.43 0.76 -9.40
CA TYR A 77 13.95 1.14 -10.72
C TYR A 77 15.46 0.99 -10.73
N ARG A 78 15.98 0.41 -11.82
CA ARG A 78 17.42 0.34 -12.12
C ARG A 78 17.65 0.71 -13.56
N GLN A 79 18.59 1.61 -13.83
CA GLN A 79 18.87 2.11 -15.19
C GLN A 79 17.59 2.52 -15.94
N GLY A 80 16.67 3.14 -15.21
CA GLY A 80 15.38 3.60 -15.72
C GLY A 80 14.32 2.53 -15.89
N ARG A 81 14.56 1.26 -15.58
CA ARG A 81 13.58 0.18 -15.77
C ARG A 81 13.03 -0.34 -14.45
N LEU A 82 11.73 -0.62 -14.41
CA LEU A 82 11.11 -1.32 -13.27
C LEU A 82 11.62 -2.77 -13.21
N VAL A 83 12.52 -3.04 -12.25
CA VAL A 83 13.11 -4.37 -12.04
C VAL A 83 12.37 -5.17 -10.97
N GLN A 84 11.73 -4.49 -10.01
CA GLN A 84 11.00 -5.17 -8.94
C GLN A 84 9.77 -4.37 -8.50
N ALA A 85 8.65 -5.05 -8.28
CA ALA A 85 7.52 -4.55 -7.51
C ALA A 85 7.23 -5.54 -6.38
N ILE A 86 7.10 -5.07 -5.14
CA ILE A 86 6.88 -5.91 -3.96
C ILE A 86 5.65 -5.41 -3.20
N SER A 87 4.74 -6.30 -2.85
CA SER A 87 3.65 -5.99 -1.93
C SER A 87 4.17 -5.64 -0.53
N ARG A 88 3.35 -5.00 0.31
CA ARG A 88 3.78 -4.67 1.69
C ARG A 88 4.18 -5.90 2.50
N GLY A 89 3.39 -6.98 2.47
CA GLY A 89 3.52 -8.13 3.35
C GLY A 89 3.59 -7.74 4.83
N ASP A 90 4.62 -8.20 5.54
CA ASP A 90 4.86 -7.85 6.96
C ASP A 90 5.62 -6.51 7.14
N GLY A 91 5.97 -5.86 6.03
CA GLY A 91 6.73 -4.62 5.97
C GLY A 91 8.24 -4.79 5.86
N LEU A 92 8.79 -5.98 6.12
CA LEU A 92 10.18 -6.36 5.84
C LEU A 92 10.28 -7.22 4.58
N ARG A 93 9.27 -8.05 4.34
CA ARG A 93 9.12 -8.96 3.21
C ARG A 93 7.71 -8.85 2.66
N GLY A 94 7.59 -9.08 1.35
CA GLY A 94 6.31 -9.18 0.69
C GLY A 94 6.37 -10.06 -0.54
N GLU A 95 5.29 -10.03 -1.30
CA GLU A 95 5.13 -10.81 -2.52
C GLU A 95 5.74 -10.10 -3.72
N ALA A 96 6.39 -10.85 -4.60
CA ALA A 96 6.89 -10.32 -5.87
C ALA A 96 5.72 -10.11 -6.84
N TRP A 97 5.39 -8.84 -7.12
CA TRP A 97 4.31 -8.43 -8.02
C TRP A 97 4.81 -7.86 -9.35
N THR A 98 6.12 -7.93 -9.66
CA THR A 98 6.72 -7.28 -10.83
C THR A 98 5.99 -7.57 -12.15
N ALA A 99 5.62 -8.83 -12.39
CA ALA A 99 4.93 -9.22 -13.62
C ALA A 99 3.55 -8.56 -13.75
N ARG A 100 2.76 -8.55 -12.66
CA ARG A 100 1.44 -7.90 -12.59
C ARG A 100 1.55 -6.38 -12.65
N ALA A 101 2.49 -5.81 -11.90
CA ALA A 101 2.72 -4.36 -11.85
C ALA A 101 3.08 -3.79 -13.23
N ARG A 102 3.88 -4.49 -14.04
CA ARG A 102 4.21 -4.06 -15.41
C ARG A 102 3.01 -3.94 -16.35
N GLN A 103 1.89 -4.59 -16.02
CA GLN A 103 0.66 -4.51 -16.80
C GLN A 103 -0.16 -3.27 -16.44
N ILE A 104 0.11 -2.61 -15.31
CA ILE A 104 -0.60 -1.41 -14.87
C ILE A 104 -0.19 -0.23 -15.77
N PRO A 105 -1.10 0.34 -16.59
CA PRO A 105 -0.72 1.38 -17.56
C PRO A 105 -0.20 2.67 -16.91
N ALA A 106 -0.68 2.98 -15.69
CA ALA A 106 -0.29 4.18 -14.95
C ALA A 106 1.12 4.09 -14.35
N LEU A 107 1.72 2.89 -14.24
CA LEU A 107 3.09 2.76 -13.76
C LEU A 107 4.06 3.09 -14.90
N ALA A 108 4.98 4.00 -14.62
CA ALA A 108 5.95 4.42 -15.60
C ALA A 108 6.91 3.26 -15.95
N LYS A 109 6.90 2.84 -17.21
CA LYS A 109 7.76 1.74 -17.67
C LYS A 109 9.24 2.15 -17.76
N VAL A 110 9.48 3.46 -17.92
CA VAL A 110 10.80 4.06 -18.01
C VAL A 110 10.88 5.28 -17.11
N MET A 111 11.88 5.33 -16.23
CA MET A 111 12.29 6.48 -15.44
C MET A 111 13.58 7.08 -15.99
N THR A 112 13.70 8.40 -15.90
CA THR A 112 14.86 9.16 -16.36
C THR A 112 15.39 10.06 -15.24
N GLY A 113 16.60 10.59 -15.41
CA GLY A 113 17.22 11.48 -14.44
C GLY A 113 17.47 10.79 -13.09
N GLU A 114 17.25 11.54 -12.00
CA GLU A 114 17.54 11.09 -10.64
C GLU A 114 16.72 9.86 -10.20
N LEU A 115 15.57 9.62 -10.84
CA LEU A 115 14.70 8.48 -10.51
C LEU A 115 15.06 7.20 -11.26
N ALA A 116 16.03 7.23 -12.18
CA ALA A 116 16.41 6.07 -12.98
C ALA A 116 16.92 4.89 -12.12
N ASP A 117 17.58 5.20 -10.99
CA ASP A 117 18.05 4.24 -10.00
C ASP A 117 17.47 4.56 -8.63
N SER A 118 16.19 4.22 -8.44
CA SER A 118 15.42 4.60 -7.26
C SER A 118 14.63 3.45 -6.65
N VAL A 119 14.31 3.60 -5.37
CA VAL A 119 13.33 2.78 -4.64
C VAL A 119 12.18 3.70 -4.24
N LEU A 120 10.98 3.41 -4.72
CA LEU A 120 9.79 4.21 -4.49
C LEU A 120 8.80 3.39 -3.67
N GLN A 121 8.30 3.97 -2.58
CA GLN A 121 7.20 3.40 -1.79
C GLN A 121 5.96 4.26 -1.99
N GLY A 122 4.84 3.60 -2.25
CA GLY A 122 3.57 4.27 -2.49
C GLY A 122 2.41 3.29 -2.37
N GLU A 123 1.26 3.68 -2.91
CA GLU A 123 0.06 2.85 -2.89
C GLU A 123 -0.48 2.63 -4.30
N LEU A 124 -0.86 1.39 -4.59
CA LEU A 124 -1.69 1.03 -5.74
C LEU A 124 -3.14 1.08 -5.30
N PHE A 125 -3.98 1.76 -6.07
CA PHE A 125 -5.40 1.93 -5.76
C PHE A 125 -6.22 1.97 -7.05
N LEU A 126 -7.51 1.64 -6.93
CA LEU A 126 -8.45 1.80 -8.02
C LEU A 126 -9.01 3.22 -8.00
N ARG A 127 -8.76 3.98 -9.07
CA ARG A 127 -9.32 5.33 -9.20
C ARG A 127 -10.82 5.25 -9.50
N ARG A 128 -11.64 5.84 -8.63
CA ARG A 128 -13.08 6.03 -8.82
C ARG A 128 -13.40 7.52 -8.73
N ASP A 129 -14.04 8.08 -9.76
CA ASP A 129 -14.38 9.50 -9.78
C ASP A 129 -15.45 9.84 -8.72
N GLY A 130 -15.21 10.91 -7.95
CA GLY A 130 -16.12 11.36 -6.88
C GLY A 130 -16.23 10.42 -5.67
N HIS A 131 -15.43 9.35 -5.61
CA HIS A 131 -15.50 8.39 -4.52
C HIS A 131 -14.83 8.92 -3.25
N VAL A 132 -15.61 8.99 -2.17
CA VAL A 132 -15.14 9.33 -0.82
C VAL A 132 -15.31 8.10 0.05
N GLN A 133 -14.20 7.44 0.39
CA GLN A 133 -14.22 6.16 1.11
C GLN A 133 -14.95 6.22 2.45
N GLN A 134 -14.85 7.33 3.18
CA GLN A 134 -15.57 7.53 4.43
C GLN A 134 -17.10 7.49 4.25
N GLN A 135 -17.61 7.87 3.08
CA GLN A 135 -19.04 7.91 2.78
C GLN A 135 -19.52 6.65 2.07
N ALA A 136 -18.71 6.11 1.16
CA ALA A 136 -19.13 5.06 0.22
C ALA A 136 -18.58 3.65 0.52
N GLY A 137 -17.65 3.50 1.47
CA GLY A 137 -16.97 2.22 1.72
C GLY A 137 -15.95 1.85 0.64
N GLY A 138 -15.47 0.61 0.65
CA GLY A 138 -14.55 0.05 -0.37
C GLY A 138 -15.30 -0.70 -1.46
#